data_AF-A0A1U7WT00-F1
#
_entry.id   AF-A0A1U7WT00-F1
#
_cell.length_a   1.000
_cell.length_b   1.000
_cell.length_c   1.000
_cell.angle_alpha   90.00
_cell.angle_beta   90.00
_cell.angle_gamma   90.00
#
_symmetry.space_group_name_H-M   'P 1'
#
loop_
_entity.id
_entity.type
_entity.pdbx_description
1 polymer ?
#
loop_
_entity_poly.entity_id
_entity_poly.type
_entity_poly.pdbx_seq_one_letter_code
_entity_poly.pdbx_strand_id
1 'polypeptide(L)'
;MTTNVYNPHVEGQQNSACRLKLIKGANMIQVGWRVDPTLYCNNATRFFIHFQDGENACFNLLCPAFVLVNPGVAIDGAFDIVSQRGGKVYEIGLSINWDQNEGNWWLFYTETNTPICFWPREVFDDFDYFATSVKWGGVETAKISNCHAPKRPAQSAPSIFNKMIMNRKIIIQQLLLLLFLCLSYDGVRGTKLSDKQEDLELERQLKRLNKPAIKTITTEYGDIYDCVDFYKQPAFDHPLLKNHNYHPQMKPSSYVKESDSTTSTSNELPRIRLPEGGCPVGTVPIRRTTKEDLIRHKLLPPPEDIMVDNPLIHREISIDSKKRRYKPLQGYKLAIIHTEDNPSNKFGGGAMTTSIYNPHVEGQQHSACRLKIVKGPNIIQVGWRVDPTLYGDNATRLYIHFQDGKNACFNLLCPAFVLVNREIVVDGALYPVSQRGGKLFETKLSINWVFDDFDYYATSVQWGGVVYSPPGIREPPMGSGFFPIRNTLYDAFCRNITLLSDKGDNINVGQLPTYVNNPNLYNAIDIPNGGDYFKHVMVYGGPGEHS
;
A
#
# COMPACT_ATOMS: atom_id res chain seq x y z
N MET A 1 -5.35 27.55 1.63
CA MET A 1 -6.73 28.01 1.38
C MET A 1 -6.64 29.39 0.76
N THR A 2 -7.11 29.55 -0.47
CA THR A 2 -7.39 30.88 -1.02
C THR A 2 -8.88 31.15 -0.87
N THR A 3 -9.25 32.37 -0.48
CA THR A 3 -10.65 32.77 -0.32
C THR A 3 -10.83 34.23 -0.74
N ASN A 4 -11.96 34.53 -1.36
CA ASN A 4 -12.39 35.91 -1.57
C ASN A 4 -12.79 36.55 -0.23
N VAL A 5 -12.28 37.76 0.02
CA VAL A 5 -12.65 38.56 1.21
C VAL A 5 -13.95 39.29 0.90
N TYR A 6 -14.97 39.11 1.74
CA TYR A 6 -16.26 39.83 1.63
C TYR A 6 -16.58 40.54 2.95
N ASN A 7 -17.41 41.59 2.88
CA ASN A 7 -18.02 42.20 4.06
C ASN A 7 -19.54 41.91 4.06
N PRO A 8 -19.98 40.71 4.48
CA PRO A 8 -21.40 40.40 4.64
C PRO A 8 -22.04 41.27 5.72
N HIS A 9 -23.27 41.70 5.49
CA HIS A 9 -24.08 42.40 6.50
C HIS A 9 -24.46 41.45 7.64
N VAL A 10 -24.32 41.92 8.88
CA VAL A 10 -24.57 41.18 10.12
C VAL A 10 -25.13 42.13 11.19
N GLU A 11 -26.08 41.65 11.99
CA GLU A 11 -26.81 42.46 12.98
C GLU A 11 -26.82 41.84 14.39
N GLY A 12 -26.81 42.67 15.42
CA GLY A 12 -26.93 42.23 16.82
C GLY A 12 -25.81 41.28 17.24
N GLN A 13 -26.18 40.05 17.65
CA GLN A 13 -25.24 38.99 18.05
C GLN A 13 -24.91 38.00 16.90
N GLN A 14 -24.98 38.47 15.66
CA GLN A 14 -24.51 37.72 14.48
C GLN A 14 -23.04 37.99 14.20
N ASN A 15 -22.34 36.96 13.73
CA ASN A 15 -21.07 37.12 13.03
C ASN A 15 -21.00 36.20 11.81
N SER A 16 -20.15 36.54 10.87
CA SER A 16 -19.86 35.75 9.68
C SER A 16 -18.36 35.69 9.43
N ALA A 17 -17.84 34.51 9.08
CA ALA A 17 -16.42 34.30 8.86
C ALA A 17 -16.17 33.30 7.74
N CYS A 18 -15.10 33.51 6.97
CA CYS A 18 -14.45 32.42 6.23
C CYS A 18 -13.20 31.99 7.00
N ARG A 19 -13.06 30.69 7.25
CA ARG A 19 -11.94 30.13 8.03
C ARG A 19 -11.25 28.96 7.36
N LEU A 20 -9.96 28.82 7.63
CA LEU A 20 -9.24 27.55 7.64
C LEU A 20 -9.09 27.13 9.10
N LYS A 21 -9.41 25.88 9.45
CA LYS A 21 -9.41 25.34 10.81
C LYS A 21 -8.81 23.95 10.83
N LEU A 22 -7.70 23.77 11.55
CA LEU A 22 -7.07 22.49 11.84
C LEU A 22 -7.47 22.05 13.26
N ILE A 23 -7.66 20.75 13.48
CA ILE A 23 -8.11 20.16 14.75
C ILE A 23 -7.37 18.82 14.98
N LYS A 24 -6.93 18.55 16.22
CA LYS A 24 -6.53 17.21 16.72
C LYS A 24 -6.94 17.11 18.19
N GLY A 25 -7.65 16.04 18.57
CA GLY A 25 -8.21 15.92 19.92
C GLY A 25 -9.13 17.10 20.27
N ALA A 26 -8.87 17.75 21.40
CA ALA A 26 -9.49 19.02 21.79
C ALA A 26 -8.81 20.26 21.15
N ASN A 27 -7.62 20.08 20.59
CA ASN A 27 -6.71 21.15 20.19
C ASN A 27 -6.98 21.64 18.76
N MET A 28 -6.73 22.93 18.50
CA MET A 28 -7.20 23.61 17.30
C MET A 28 -6.35 24.84 16.94
N ILE A 29 -6.09 25.01 15.65
CA ILE A 29 -5.64 26.27 15.05
C ILE A 29 -6.70 26.73 14.03
N GLN A 30 -7.03 28.01 14.02
CA GLN A 30 -8.01 28.59 13.11
C GLN A 30 -7.57 29.99 12.63
N VAL A 31 -7.62 30.24 11.33
CA VAL A 31 -7.28 31.54 10.71
C VAL A 31 -8.28 31.90 9.63
N GLY A 32 -8.40 33.18 9.30
CA GLY A 32 -9.19 33.64 8.16
C GLY A 32 -9.69 35.06 8.32
N TRP A 33 -10.81 35.39 7.69
CA TRP A 33 -11.44 36.70 7.81
C TRP A 33 -12.81 36.59 8.49
N ARG A 34 -13.21 37.60 9.26
CA ARG A 34 -14.53 37.67 9.90
C ARG A 34 -15.09 39.09 9.99
N VAL A 35 -16.41 39.18 10.06
CA VAL A 35 -17.17 40.36 10.50
C VAL A 35 -17.85 39.98 11.80
N ASP A 36 -17.54 40.68 12.88
CA ASP A 36 -18.16 40.49 14.21
C ASP A 36 -18.31 41.84 14.92
N PRO A 37 -19.49 42.48 14.85
CA PRO A 37 -19.74 43.76 15.53
C PRO A 37 -19.72 43.65 17.05
N THR A 38 -19.92 42.45 17.62
CA THR A 38 -19.88 42.22 19.08
C THR A 38 -18.47 42.17 19.63
N LEU A 39 -17.49 41.74 18.82
CA LEU A 39 -16.09 41.74 19.20
C LEU A 39 -15.39 43.07 18.89
N TYR A 40 -15.75 43.71 17.77
CA TYR A 40 -15.00 44.86 17.25
C TYR A 40 -15.73 46.21 17.35
N CYS A 41 -17.01 46.24 17.73
CA CYS A 41 -17.87 47.43 17.72
C CYS A 41 -17.97 48.13 16.34
N ASN A 42 -17.67 47.42 15.25
CA ASN A 42 -17.80 47.89 13.86
C ASN A 42 -18.08 46.72 12.91
N ASN A 43 -18.69 47.03 11.76
CA ASN A 43 -18.99 46.07 10.69
C ASN A 43 -17.87 46.04 9.63
N ALA A 44 -16.60 46.04 10.05
CA ALA A 44 -15.46 45.85 9.15
C ALA A 44 -15.07 44.36 9.08
N THR A 45 -14.73 43.88 7.89
CA THR A 45 -14.06 42.58 7.75
C THR A 45 -12.64 42.68 8.28
N ARG A 46 -12.27 41.81 9.22
CA ARG A 46 -10.94 41.77 9.84
C ARG A 46 -10.25 40.43 9.67
N PHE A 47 -8.93 40.44 9.55
CA PHE A 47 -8.11 39.23 9.60
C PHE A 47 -8.02 38.74 11.04
N PHE A 48 -8.31 37.46 11.29
CA PHE A 48 -8.35 36.91 12.64
C PHE A 48 -7.55 35.61 12.75
N ILE A 49 -7.05 35.37 13.97
CA ILE A 49 -6.48 34.10 14.38
C ILE A 49 -7.17 33.61 15.66
N HIS A 50 -7.30 32.30 15.82
CA HIS A 50 -7.86 31.68 17.02
C HIS A 50 -7.19 30.32 17.26
N PHE A 51 -6.91 30.05 18.53
CA PHE A 51 -6.22 28.86 19.01
C PHE A 51 -7.03 28.26 20.16
N GLN A 52 -6.98 26.93 20.31
CA GLN A 52 -7.49 26.24 21.49
C GLN A 52 -6.60 25.04 21.80
N ASP A 53 -6.36 24.82 23.09
CA ASP A 53 -5.65 23.68 23.66
C ASP A 53 -6.44 23.23 24.90
N GLY A 54 -7.01 22.02 24.85
CA GLY A 54 -7.97 21.55 25.87
C GLY A 54 -9.13 22.54 26.11
N GLU A 55 -9.20 23.05 27.34
CA GLU A 55 -10.16 24.07 27.78
C GLU A 55 -9.66 25.52 27.57
N ASN A 56 -8.36 25.72 27.32
CA ASN A 56 -7.77 27.03 27.06
C ASN A 56 -8.08 27.46 25.63
N ALA A 57 -8.61 28.68 25.44
CA ALA A 57 -8.88 29.25 24.12
C ALA A 57 -8.39 30.69 24.05
N CYS A 58 -7.86 31.10 22.90
CA CYS A 58 -7.31 32.44 22.69
C CYS A 58 -7.65 32.99 21.29
N PHE A 59 -7.99 34.28 21.23
CA PHE A 59 -8.50 34.96 20.05
C PHE A 59 -7.69 36.22 19.75
N ASN A 60 -7.22 36.38 18.51
CA ASN A 60 -6.29 37.43 18.07
C ASN A 60 -5.11 37.60 19.05
N LEU A 61 -4.45 38.76 19.10
CA LEU A 61 -3.23 38.98 19.89
C LEU A 61 -3.49 39.16 21.41
N LEU A 62 -4.57 38.58 21.96
CA LEU A 62 -5.02 38.82 23.34
C LEU A 62 -4.36 37.91 24.40
N CYS A 63 -3.43 37.05 24.02
CA CYS A 63 -2.66 36.17 24.91
C CYS A 63 -1.27 35.85 24.31
N PRO A 64 -0.33 35.22 25.04
CA PRO A 64 1.03 34.95 24.55
C PRO A 64 1.17 33.63 23.75
N ALA A 65 0.14 33.16 23.02
CA ALA A 65 0.14 31.84 22.38
C ALA A 65 0.72 31.78 20.95
N PHE A 66 1.25 32.89 20.43
CA PHE A 66 1.74 33.02 19.04
C PHE A 66 2.80 34.13 18.96
N VAL A 67 3.72 33.97 18.01
CA VAL A 67 4.83 34.89 17.78
C VAL A 67 4.66 35.52 16.40
N LEU A 68 4.34 36.82 16.35
CA LEU A 68 4.27 37.60 15.11
C LEU A 68 5.68 37.93 14.63
N VAL A 69 6.07 37.42 13.46
CA VAL A 69 7.41 37.67 12.87
C VAL A 69 7.39 38.76 11.81
N ASN A 70 6.22 39.05 11.24
CA ASN A 70 6.05 40.01 10.15
C ASN A 70 5.16 41.19 10.60
N PRO A 71 5.74 42.34 11.01
CA PRO A 71 4.98 43.50 11.43
C PRO A 71 4.24 44.21 10.28
N GLY A 72 4.47 43.82 9.02
CA GLY A 72 3.72 44.31 7.87
C GLY A 72 2.32 43.70 7.72
N VAL A 73 1.95 42.70 8.53
CA VAL A 73 0.62 42.06 8.50
C VAL A 73 -0.09 42.26 9.84
N ALA A 74 -1.11 43.13 9.82
CA ALA A 74 -1.94 43.40 10.99
C ALA A 74 -2.90 42.24 11.28
N ILE A 75 -2.56 41.39 12.25
CA ILE A 75 -3.54 40.54 12.93
C ILE A 75 -4.57 41.46 13.61
N ASP A 76 -5.86 41.14 13.51
CA ASP A 76 -6.99 42.02 13.86
C ASP A 76 -7.11 43.31 12.99
N GLY A 77 -6.29 43.43 11.94
CA GLY A 77 -6.40 44.49 10.94
C GLY A 77 -7.69 44.37 10.13
N ALA A 78 -8.30 45.50 9.82
CA ALA A 78 -9.40 45.58 8.86
C ALA A 78 -8.88 45.49 7.42
N PHE A 79 -9.66 44.90 6.53
CA PHE A 79 -9.36 44.90 5.09
C PHE A 79 -9.90 46.18 4.45
N ASP A 80 -9.00 47.04 3.96
CA ASP A 80 -9.35 48.29 3.26
C ASP A 80 -10.12 48.04 1.94
N ILE A 81 -9.95 46.86 1.34
CA ILE A 81 -10.59 46.44 0.09
C ILE A 81 -11.23 45.06 0.25
N VAL A 82 -12.47 44.94 -0.20
CA VAL A 82 -13.27 43.71 -0.15
C VAL A 82 -13.99 43.46 -1.47
N SER A 83 -14.28 42.19 -1.75
CA SER A 83 -14.98 41.73 -2.96
C SER A 83 -16.40 42.26 -3.04
N GLN A 84 -16.87 42.50 -4.25
CA GLN A 84 -18.25 42.89 -4.53
C GLN A 84 -18.95 41.85 -5.40
N ARG A 85 -20.19 41.49 -5.06
CA ARG A 85 -20.95 40.46 -5.78
C ARG A 85 -21.27 40.93 -7.19
N GLY A 86 -20.68 40.28 -8.21
CA GLY A 86 -20.78 40.69 -9.61
C GLY A 86 -19.87 41.87 -10.00
N GLY A 87 -19.03 42.34 -9.07
CA GLY A 87 -17.99 43.33 -9.31
C GLY A 87 -16.59 42.72 -9.21
N LYS A 88 -15.60 43.53 -8.83
CA LYS A 88 -14.22 43.07 -8.63
C LYS A 88 -14.12 42.16 -7.41
N VAL A 89 -13.39 41.06 -7.56
CA VAL A 89 -13.05 40.10 -6.50
C VAL A 89 -11.67 40.45 -5.96
N TYR A 90 -11.50 40.31 -4.64
CA TYR A 90 -10.23 40.42 -3.94
C TYR A 90 -10.04 39.16 -3.08
N GLU A 91 -8.92 38.49 -3.24
CA GLU A 91 -8.63 37.22 -2.59
C GLU A 91 -7.51 37.35 -1.55
N ILE A 92 -7.45 36.39 -0.63
CA ILE A 92 -6.36 36.20 0.31
C ILE A 92 -5.96 34.73 0.34
N GLY A 93 -4.70 34.45 -0.01
CA GLY A 93 -4.09 33.13 0.10
C GLY A 93 -3.46 32.87 1.47
N LEU A 94 -3.92 31.85 2.20
CA LEU A 94 -3.46 31.50 3.56
C LEU A 94 -3.09 30.02 3.66
N SER A 95 -1.95 29.70 4.29
CA SER A 95 -1.61 28.32 4.69
C SER A 95 -1.13 28.26 6.14
N ILE A 96 -1.42 27.13 6.79
CA ILE A 96 -0.89 26.76 8.10
C ILE A 96 -0.04 25.51 7.86
N ASN A 97 1.26 25.61 8.09
CA ASN A 97 2.25 24.58 7.76
C ASN A 97 3.01 24.22 9.05
N TRP A 98 3.24 22.93 9.28
CA TRP A 98 4.14 22.49 10.35
C TRP A 98 5.59 22.59 9.87
N ASP A 99 6.46 23.27 10.64
CA ASP A 99 7.90 23.29 10.38
C ASP A 99 8.57 22.02 10.90
N GLN A 100 9.34 21.39 10.02
CA GLN A 100 9.98 20.10 10.27
C GLN A 100 11.27 20.21 11.10
N ASN A 101 11.75 21.43 11.37
CA ASN A 101 13.01 21.69 12.06
C ASN A 101 12.80 22.00 13.55
N GLU A 102 11.96 23.00 13.86
CA GLU A 102 11.67 23.45 15.23
C GLU A 102 10.37 22.83 15.79
N GLY A 103 9.49 22.32 14.93
CA GLY A 103 8.18 21.77 15.30
C GLY A 103 7.06 22.83 15.39
N ASN A 104 7.37 24.08 15.06
CA ASN A 104 6.47 25.22 15.16
C ASN A 104 5.39 25.19 14.05
N TRP A 105 4.18 25.65 14.36
CA TRP A 105 3.10 25.76 13.36
C TRP A 105 3.05 27.16 12.78
N TRP A 106 3.41 27.31 11.51
CA TRP A 106 3.57 28.59 10.83
C TRP A 106 2.38 28.99 9.97
N LEU A 107 1.93 30.23 10.11
CA LEU A 107 0.99 30.88 9.21
C LEU A 107 1.75 31.63 8.11
N PHE A 108 1.39 31.38 6.85
CA PHE A 108 1.94 32.07 5.67
C PHE A 108 0.84 32.76 4.84
N TYR A 109 1.18 33.92 4.27
CA TYR A 109 0.48 34.48 3.10
C TYR A 109 1.03 33.80 1.84
N THR A 110 0.19 33.06 1.11
CA THR A 110 0.68 32.09 0.11
C THR A 110 1.06 32.72 -1.23
N GLU A 111 0.55 33.91 -1.55
CA GLU A 111 0.81 34.57 -2.84
C GLU A 111 2.27 35.04 -2.96
N THR A 112 2.87 35.48 -1.86
CA THR A 112 4.29 35.87 -1.75
C THR A 112 5.11 34.90 -0.89
N ASN A 113 4.54 33.74 -0.55
CA ASN A 113 5.09 32.73 0.37
C ASN A 113 5.73 33.33 1.65
N THR A 114 5.11 34.36 2.21
CA THR A 114 5.69 35.16 3.29
C THR A 114 5.16 34.70 4.65
N PRO A 115 6.02 34.36 5.63
CA PRO A 115 5.57 34.02 6.97
C PRO A 115 4.92 35.24 7.65
N ILE A 116 3.90 34.99 8.45
CA ILE A 116 3.18 36.01 9.23
C ILE A 116 3.54 35.84 10.71
N CYS A 117 3.19 34.68 11.27
CA CYS A 117 3.39 34.32 12.67
C CYS A 117 3.50 32.80 12.81
N PHE A 118 3.89 32.33 14.00
CA PHE A 118 3.80 30.91 14.35
C PHE A 118 3.19 30.69 15.73
N TRP A 119 2.59 29.52 15.94
CA TRP A 119 2.30 28.97 17.26
C TRP A 119 3.52 28.11 17.67
N PRO A 120 4.15 28.38 18.82
CA PRO A 120 5.21 27.52 19.36
C PRO A 120 4.72 26.07 19.55
N ARG A 121 5.61 25.08 19.49
CA ARG A 121 5.20 23.70 19.80
C ARG A 121 4.76 23.54 21.26
N GLU A 122 5.28 24.39 22.15
CA GLU A 122 5.08 24.36 23.60
C GLU A 122 3.68 24.81 24.05
N VAL A 123 2.84 25.34 23.15
CA VAL A 123 1.46 25.72 23.46
C VAL A 123 0.44 24.63 23.11
N PHE A 124 0.87 23.38 22.86
CA PHE A 124 -0.03 22.28 22.54
C PHE A 124 0.32 21.00 23.32
N ASP A 125 -0.66 20.43 24.02
CA ASP A 125 -0.52 19.13 24.71
C ASP A 125 -0.61 17.91 23.76
N ASP A 126 -1.34 18.03 22.62
CA ASP A 126 -1.54 16.95 21.64
C ASP A 126 -1.63 17.46 20.18
N PHE A 127 -0.78 18.39 19.73
CA PHE A 127 -0.83 18.94 18.36
C PHE A 127 0.52 18.86 17.61
N ASP A 128 1.42 18.01 18.08
CA ASP A 128 2.87 18.06 17.86
C ASP A 128 3.35 18.03 16.40
N TYR A 129 2.64 17.33 15.50
CA TYR A 129 3.13 17.03 14.15
C TYR A 129 2.07 17.10 13.03
N PHE A 130 0.77 16.94 13.34
CA PHE A 130 -0.31 16.97 12.34
C PHE A 130 -1.68 17.20 12.98
N ALA A 131 -2.64 17.65 12.17
CA ALA A 131 -4.06 17.71 12.51
C ALA A 131 -4.81 16.46 12.04
N THR A 132 -5.79 15.97 12.82
CA THR A 132 -6.66 14.84 12.42
C THR A 132 -7.90 15.28 11.65
N SER A 133 -8.25 16.57 11.67
CA SER A 133 -9.31 17.14 10.84
C SER A 133 -8.95 18.54 10.37
N VAL A 134 -9.11 18.79 9.07
CA VAL A 134 -9.02 20.13 8.48
C VAL A 134 -10.40 20.51 7.94
N LYS A 135 -10.89 21.70 8.29
CA LYS A 135 -12.20 22.23 7.91
C LYS A 135 -12.01 23.63 7.36
N TRP A 136 -12.63 23.95 6.23
CA TRP A 136 -12.54 25.28 5.63
C TRP A 136 -13.88 25.75 5.04
N GLY A 137 -14.01 27.06 4.88
CA GLY A 137 -15.17 27.70 4.25
C GLY A 137 -15.90 28.70 5.17
N GLY A 138 -17.07 29.13 4.70
CA GLY A 138 -17.94 30.10 5.37
C GLY A 138 -18.68 29.51 6.56
N VAL A 139 -18.91 30.35 7.57
CA VAL A 139 -19.67 30.06 8.79
C VAL A 139 -20.36 31.34 9.25
N GLU A 140 -21.69 31.35 9.37
CA GLU A 140 -22.39 32.27 10.25
C GLU A 140 -22.54 31.69 11.66
N THR A 141 -22.58 32.55 12.68
CA THR A 141 -23.16 32.18 13.97
C THR A 141 -24.12 33.27 14.43
N ALA A 142 -25.24 32.85 15.00
CA ALA A 142 -26.24 33.73 15.62
C ALA A 142 -26.65 33.12 16.97
N LYS A 143 -26.45 33.85 18.07
CA LYS A 143 -26.90 33.39 19.39
C LYS A 143 -28.39 33.61 19.56
N ILE A 144 -29.19 32.54 19.46
CA ILE A 144 -30.58 32.54 19.92
C ILE A 144 -30.59 32.43 21.45
N SER A 145 -30.74 33.56 22.13
CA SER A 145 -30.88 33.60 23.59
C SER A 145 -32.29 33.22 24.01
N ASN A 146 -32.53 31.93 24.31
CA ASN A 146 -33.72 31.46 25.02
C ASN A 146 -33.29 30.48 26.13
N CYS A 147 -33.27 30.95 27.36
CA CYS A 147 -32.93 30.14 28.54
C CYS A 147 -34.17 29.43 29.07
N HIS A 148 -34.16 28.09 29.18
CA HIS A 148 -34.78 27.36 30.31
C HIS A 148 -34.38 25.87 30.35
N ALA A 149 -34.73 25.21 31.45
CA ALA A 149 -34.17 23.93 31.92
C ALA A 149 -35.14 22.72 31.73
N PRO A 150 -34.73 21.46 32.00
CA PRO A 150 -35.31 20.27 31.36
C PRO A 150 -36.44 19.56 32.12
N LYS A 151 -37.14 18.63 31.43
CA LYS A 151 -37.78 17.42 32.03
C LYS A 151 -38.14 16.34 30.98
N ARG A 152 -38.42 15.13 31.49
CA ARG A 152 -38.91 13.87 30.86
C ARG A 152 -40.14 13.40 31.71
N PRO A 153 -40.90 12.30 31.45
CA PRO A 153 -40.88 11.26 30.39
C PRO A 153 -42.28 10.73 29.88
N ALA A 154 -42.26 9.62 29.11
CA ALA A 154 -43.13 8.41 29.20
C ALA A 154 -44.41 8.18 28.33
N GLN A 155 -44.46 6.95 27.74
CA GLN A 155 -45.63 6.07 27.44
C GLN A 155 -46.67 6.52 26.36
N SER A 156 -47.44 5.66 25.66
CA SER A 156 -47.60 4.18 25.57
C SER A 156 -48.08 3.71 24.16
N ALA A 157 -48.32 2.39 23.97
CA ALA A 157 -48.98 1.73 22.81
C ALA A 157 -50.32 1.06 23.27
N PRO A 158 -51.10 0.18 22.55
CA PRO A 158 -50.87 -0.47 21.23
C PRO A 158 -52.13 -0.82 20.32
N SER A 159 -51.90 -1.27 19.06
CA SER A 159 -52.66 -2.35 18.32
C SER A 159 -54.18 -2.16 17.98
N ILE A 160 -54.94 -2.97 17.19
CA ILE A 160 -54.73 -4.20 16.37
C ILE A 160 -55.89 -4.42 15.32
N PHE A 161 -55.66 -5.20 14.23
CA PHE A 161 -56.67 -5.85 13.31
C PHE A 161 -57.64 -4.94 12.49
N ASN A 162 -58.35 -5.33 11.39
CA ASN A 162 -58.56 -6.53 10.53
C ASN A 162 -59.17 -6.05 9.15
N LYS A 163 -59.50 -6.77 8.05
CA LYS A 163 -59.46 -8.17 7.51
C LYS A 163 -59.42 -8.06 5.93
N MET A 164 -58.94 -9.04 5.14
CA MET A 164 -59.63 -10.16 4.43
C MET A 164 -60.97 -9.84 3.69
N ILE A 165 -61.34 -10.43 2.52
CA ILE A 165 -60.83 -11.64 1.83
C ILE A 165 -61.00 -11.65 0.27
N MET A 166 -60.44 -12.70 -0.37
CA MET A 166 -60.32 -13.04 -1.80
C MET A 166 -61.58 -12.98 -2.71
N ASN A 167 -61.38 -12.91 -4.04
CA ASN A 167 -61.68 -14.05 -4.97
C ASN A 167 -61.32 -13.84 -6.47
N ARG A 168 -60.17 -14.37 -6.94
CA ARG A 168 -59.88 -14.69 -8.38
C ARG A 168 -58.78 -15.77 -8.55
N LYS A 169 -59.01 -17.02 -8.11
CA LYS A 169 -58.00 -18.10 -8.24
C LYS A 169 -57.87 -18.75 -9.64
N ILE A 170 -58.86 -18.57 -10.52
CA ILE A 170 -58.91 -19.31 -11.81
C ILE A 170 -57.96 -18.73 -12.89
N ILE A 171 -57.70 -17.42 -12.88
CA ILE A 171 -56.87 -16.75 -13.90
C ILE A 171 -55.37 -17.07 -13.73
N ILE A 172 -54.90 -17.18 -12.49
CA ILE A 172 -53.48 -17.37 -12.17
C ILE A 172 -52.94 -18.70 -12.71
N GLN A 173 -53.76 -19.76 -12.70
CA GLN A 173 -53.35 -21.10 -13.13
C GLN A 173 -53.13 -21.20 -14.65
N GLN A 174 -53.88 -20.43 -15.45
CA GLN A 174 -53.66 -20.35 -16.91
C GLN A 174 -52.41 -19.50 -17.24
N LEU A 175 -52.18 -18.41 -16.51
CA LEU A 175 -50.96 -17.60 -16.63
C LEU A 175 -49.69 -18.39 -16.28
N LEU A 176 -49.73 -19.20 -15.22
CA LEU A 176 -48.60 -20.07 -14.83
C LEU A 176 -48.29 -21.12 -15.90
N LEU A 177 -49.31 -21.70 -16.55
CA LEU A 177 -49.12 -22.70 -17.61
C LEU A 177 -48.52 -22.09 -18.89
N LEU A 178 -48.92 -20.87 -19.24
CA LEU A 178 -48.28 -20.08 -20.31
C LEU A 178 -46.83 -19.72 -19.97
N LEU A 179 -46.53 -19.29 -18.74
CA LEU A 179 -45.15 -19.07 -18.30
C LEU A 179 -44.32 -20.35 -18.39
N PHE A 180 -44.87 -21.50 -17.97
CA PHE A 180 -44.17 -22.78 -18.01
C PHE A 180 -43.88 -23.23 -19.45
N LEU A 181 -44.82 -22.99 -20.38
CA LEU A 181 -44.60 -23.24 -21.81
C LEU A 181 -43.53 -22.32 -22.40
N CYS A 182 -43.52 -21.03 -22.06
CA CYS A 182 -42.46 -20.11 -22.45
C CYS A 182 -41.08 -20.51 -21.88
N LEU A 183 -41.02 -20.96 -20.63
CA LEU A 183 -39.79 -21.46 -19.98
C LEU A 183 -39.34 -22.83 -20.52
N SER A 184 -40.24 -23.61 -21.14
CA SER A 184 -39.88 -24.87 -21.79
C SER A 184 -39.32 -24.70 -23.22
N TYR A 185 -39.34 -23.47 -23.76
CA TYR A 185 -38.79 -23.17 -25.08
C TYR A 185 -37.33 -22.68 -25.02
N ASP A 186 -36.53 -23.26 -24.12
CA ASP A 186 -35.06 -23.12 -24.12
C ASP A 186 -34.45 -23.93 -25.30
N GLY A 187 -34.72 -23.46 -26.51
CA GLY A 187 -33.98 -23.87 -27.70
C GLY A 187 -32.52 -23.47 -27.53
N VAL A 188 -31.64 -24.45 -27.31
CA VAL A 188 -30.24 -24.28 -26.87
C VAL A 188 -29.46 -23.36 -27.82
N ARG A 189 -29.44 -22.06 -27.50
CA ARG A 189 -28.71 -21.02 -28.23
C ARG A 189 -27.51 -20.58 -27.40
N GLY A 190 -26.48 -21.42 -27.41
CA GLY A 190 -25.27 -21.24 -26.60
C GLY A 190 -24.61 -19.87 -26.79
N THR A 191 -24.04 -19.38 -25.69
CA THR A 191 -22.93 -18.39 -25.62
C THR A 191 -23.05 -17.17 -26.55
N LYS A 192 -23.71 -16.12 -26.03
CA LYS A 192 -23.49 -14.71 -26.46
C LYS A 192 -23.89 -13.66 -25.42
N LEU A 193 -24.56 -14.04 -24.34
CA LEU A 193 -24.83 -13.15 -23.18
C LEU A 193 -23.73 -13.21 -22.12
N SER A 194 -23.20 -14.41 -21.80
CA SER A 194 -22.13 -14.59 -20.79
C SER A 194 -20.91 -13.75 -21.15
N ASP A 195 -20.45 -13.90 -22.39
CA ASP A 195 -19.33 -13.20 -23.02
C ASP A 195 -19.40 -11.68 -22.75
N LYS A 196 -20.58 -11.07 -22.96
CA LYS A 196 -20.81 -9.64 -22.76
C LYS A 196 -20.83 -9.21 -21.30
N GLN A 197 -21.33 -10.06 -20.40
CA GLN A 197 -21.39 -9.76 -18.97
C GLN A 197 -20.02 -9.96 -18.31
N GLU A 198 -19.24 -10.94 -18.76
CA GLU A 198 -17.85 -11.14 -18.39
C GLU A 198 -16.95 -10.02 -18.92
N ASP A 199 -17.16 -9.57 -20.16
CA ASP A 199 -16.45 -8.41 -20.73
C ASP A 199 -16.73 -7.13 -19.93
N LEU A 200 -18.01 -6.83 -19.66
CA LEU A 200 -18.41 -5.68 -18.85
C LEU A 200 -17.82 -5.71 -17.42
N GLU A 201 -17.60 -6.89 -16.85
CA GLU A 201 -16.93 -7.01 -15.54
C GLU A 201 -15.40 -6.84 -15.65
N LEU A 202 -14.78 -7.30 -16.73
CA LEU A 202 -13.38 -6.98 -17.03
C LEU A 202 -13.19 -5.46 -17.25
N GLU A 203 -14.06 -4.79 -18.00
CA GLU A 203 -14.05 -3.32 -18.17
C GLU A 203 -14.16 -2.58 -16.83
N ARG A 204 -15.05 -3.02 -15.94
CA ARG A 204 -15.17 -2.47 -14.57
C ARG A 204 -13.90 -2.67 -13.75
N GLN A 205 -13.29 -3.86 -13.81
CA GLN A 205 -12.06 -4.17 -13.10
C GLN A 205 -10.88 -3.33 -13.63
N LEU A 206 -10.74 -3.20 -14.96
CA LEU A 206 -9.75 -2.32 -15.59
C LEU A 206 -9.92 -0.87 -15.16
N LYS A 207 -11.16 -0.35 -15.15
CA LYS A 207 -11.46 1.01 -14.71
C LYS A 207 -11.19 1.26 -13.22
N ARG A 208 -11.17 0.21 -12.39
CA ARG A 208 -10.73 0.29 -10.99
C ARG A 208 -9.21 0.36 -10.86
N LEU A 209 -8.49 -0.48 -11.61
CA LEU A 209 -7.02 -0.60 -11.53
C LEU A 209 -6.28 0.53 -12.23
N ASN A 210 -6.66 0.85 -13.47
CA ASN A 210 -6.06 1.91 -14.27
C ASN A 210 -6.58 3.28 -13.81
N LYS A 211 -5.86 3.87 -12.86
CA LYS A 211 -6.14 5.21 -12.31
C LYS A 211 -5.80 6.31 -13.35
N PRO A 212 -6.36 7.53 -13.22
CA PRO A 212 -6.01 8.65 -14.11
C PRO A 212 -4.51 8.98 -14.05
N ALA A 213 -3.85 8.95 -15.21
CA ALA A 213 -2.43 9.25 -15.38
C ALA A 213 -2.15 10.75 -15.51
N ILE A 214 -1.04 11.22 -14.94
CA ILE A 214 -0.54 12.60 -15.08
C ILE A 214 0.59 12.68 -16.12
N LYS A 215 1.45 11.65 -16.17
CA LYS A 215 2.41 11.37 -17.25
C LYS A 215 2.30 9.87 -17.55
N THR A 216 2.48 9.46 -18.81
CA THR A 216 2.70 8.06 -19.17
C THR A 216 4.17 7.90 -19.60
N ILE A 217 4.80 6.81 -19.22
CA ILE A 217 6.19 6.45 -19.54
C ILE A 217 6.17 5.06 -20.18
N THR A 218 6.72 4.92 -21.39
CA THR A 218 6.92 3.63 -22.04
C THR A 218 8.37 3.20 -21.88
N THR A 219 8.61 1.93 -21.50
CA THR A 219 9.97 1.37 -21.38
C THR A 219 10.49 0.88 -22.73
N GLU A 220 11.81 0.62 -22.82
CA GLU A 220 12.43 -0.04 -23.98
C GLU A 220 11.93 -1.47 -24.23
N TYR A 221 11.20 -2.06 -23.26
CA TYR A 221 10.54 -3.37 -23.34
C TYR A 221 9.04 -3.29 -23.68
N GLY A 222 8.51 -2.09 -23.93
CA GLY A 222 7.10 -1.88 -24.26
C GLY A 222 6.14 -1.84 -23.07
N ASP A 223 6.63 -1.96 -21.83
CA ASP A 223 5.78 -1.73 -20.64
C ASP A 223 5.33 -0.27 -20.59
N ILE A 224 4.06 -0.06 -20.25
CA ILE A 224 3.47 1.27 -20.10
C ILE A 224 3.22 1.53 -18.61
N TYR A 225 3.92 2.52 -18.07
CA TYR A 225 3.76 3.00 -16.69
C TYR A 225 3.02 4.34 -16.66
N ASP A 226 1.91 4.37 -15.93
CA ASP A 226 1.17 5.59 -15.67
C ASP A 226 1.61 6.19 -14.33
N CYS A 227 2.04 7.44 -14.37
CA CYS A 227 2.35 8.23 -13.19
C CYS A 227 1.05 8.70 -12.55
N VAL A 228 0.61 7.96 -11.54
CA VAL A 228 -0.63 8.22 -10.80
C VAL A 228 -0.32 9.09 -9.59
N ASP A 229 -1.20 10.05 -9.28
CA ASP A 229 -1.19 10.80 -8.02
C ASP A 229 -1.05 9.85 -6.82
N PHE A 230 -0.10 10.14 -5.92
CA PHE A 230 0.23 9.26 -4.81
C PHE A 230 -0.98 8.83 -3.98
N TYR A 231 -1.95 9.73 -3.73
CA TYR A 231 -3.14 9.47 -2.92
C TYR A 231 -4.28 8.80 -3.73
N LYS A 232 -4.11 8.64 -5.05
CA LYS A 232 -5.10 8.01 -5.94
C LYS A 232 -4.67 6.61 -6.43
N GLN A 233 -3.47 6.13 -6.06
CA GLN A 233 -2.97 4.81 -6.42
C GLN A 233 -3.88 3.65 -5.92
N PRO A 234 -3.83 2.45 -6.52
CA PRO A 234 -4.73 1.34 -6.18
C PRO A 234 -4.81 0.97 -4.70
N ALA A 235 -3.73 1.14 -3.92
CA ALA A 235 -3.73 0.92 -2.47
C ALA A 235 -4.93 1.55 -1.74
N PHE A 236 -5.29 2.79 -2.11
CA PHE A 236 -6.33 3.57 -1.44
C PHE A 236 -7.77 3.18 -1.83
N ASP A 237 -7.97 2.17 -2.68
CA ASP A 237 -9.29 1.51 -2.78
C ASP A 237 -9.59 0.67 -1.52
N HIS A 238 -8.56 0.25 -0.77
CA HIS A 238 -8.73 -0.60 0.41
C HIS A 238 -9.45 0.16 1.54
N PRO A 239 -10.54 -0.38 2.13
CA PRO A 239 -11.32 0.35 3.14
C PRO A 239 -10.50 0.85 4.34
N LEU A 240 -9.54 0.05 4.81
CA LEU A 240 -8.71 0.42 5.97
C LEU A 240 -7.66 1.50 5.65
N LEU A 241 -7.29 1.74 4.39
CA LEU A 241 -6.20 2.67 4.04
C LEU A 241 -6.69 4.09 3.72
N LYS A 242 -8.00 4.29 3.54
CA LYS A 242 -8.60 5.55 3.03
C LYS A 242 -8.44 6.78 3.93
N ASN A 243 -8.23 6.57 5.23
CA ASN A 243 -8.21 7.63 6.24
C ASN A 243 -6.82 7.77 6.91
N HIS A 244 -5.77 7.17 6.36
CA HIS A 244 -4.43 7.18 6.93
C HIS A 244 -3.55 8.25 6.26
N ASN A 245 -2.85 9.05 7.07
CA ASN A 245 -1.94 10.11 6.64
C ASN A 245 -0.59 9.54 6.15
N TYR A 246 -0.58 8.81 5.02
CA TYR A 246 0.67 8.44 4.35
C TYR A 246 1.29 9.65 3.64
N HIS A 247 2.62 9.66 3.48
CA HIS A 247 3.36 10.73 2.80
C HIS A 247 4.38 10.13 1.81
N PRO A 248 4.56 10.69 0.60
CA PRO A 248 5.48 10.13 -0.41
C PRO A 248 6.94 10.01 0.04
N GLN A 249 7.36 10.76 1.06
CA GLN A 249 8.72 10.74 1.60
C GLN A 249 8.86 9.86 2.86
N MET A 250 7.84 9.06 3.22
CA MET A 250 7.92 8.14 4.35
C MET A 250 9.09 7.15 4.16
N LYS A 251 9.92 7.06 5.19
CA LYS A 251 10.98 6.06 5.36
C LYS A 251 10.67 5.23 6.61
N PRO A 252 11.04 3.95 6.66
CA PRO A 252 10.84 3.16 7.86
C PRO A 252 11.73 3.66 8.99
N SER A 253 11.23 3.62 10.23
CA SER A 253 11.96 4.00 11.45
C SER A 253 13.17 3.09 11.72
N SER A 254 13.05 1.81 11.34
CA SER A 254 14.14 0.83 11.36
C SER A 254 14.29 0.17 9.98
N TYR A 255 15.53 -0.05 9.58
CA TYR A 255 15.91 -0.79 8.38
C TYR A 255 17.23 -1.50 8.62
N VAL A 256 17.50 -2.57 7.84
CA VAL A 256 18.78 -3.29 7.90
C VAL A 256 19.92 -2.30 7.67
N LYS A 257 20.65 -1.95 8.74
CA LYS A 257 21.89 -1.16 8.65
C LYS A 257 22.84 -1.89 7.72
N GLU A 258 23.41 -1.19 6.74
CA GLU A 258 24.34 -1.82 5.82
C GLU A 258 25.55 -2.34 6.60
N SER A 259 25.89 -3.61 6.39
CA SER A 259 27.19 -4.12 6.81
C SER A 259 28.23 -3.72 5.79
N ASP A 260 29.40 -3.28 6.24
CA ASP A 260 30.51 -2.75 5.44
C ASP A 260 31.25 -3.81 4.58
N SER A 261 30.51 -4.68 3.88
CA SER A 261 31.05 -5.54 2.83
C SER A 261 31.33 -4.70 1.58
N THR A 262 32.45 -4.00 1.59
CA THR A 262 32.87 -2.96 0.63
C THR A 262 33.18 -3.45 -0.80
N THR A 263 32.90 -4.72 -1.11
CA THR A 263 33.20 -5.35 -2.41
C THR A 263 31.95 -6.01 -3.03
N SER A 264 31.11 -5.20 -3.68
CA SER A 264 30.11 -5.71 -4.63
C SER A 264 30.81 -6.25 -5.88
N THR A 265 30.63 -7.53 -6.20
CA THR A 265 31.18 -8.15 -7.43
C THR A 265 30.55 -7.65 -8.72
N SER A 266 29.40 -6.97 -8.65
CA SER A 266 28.73 -6.33 -9.78
C SER A 266 28.85 -4.79 -9.68
N ASN A 267 29.52 -4.17 -10.67
CA ASN A 267 29.62 -2.70 -10.77
C ASN A 267 28.39 -2.02 -11.40
N GLU A 268 27.38 -2.79 -11.79
CA GLU A 268 26.15 -2.32 -12.45
C GLU A 268 24.93 -2.90 -11.73
N LEU A 269 24.01 -2.02 -11.31
CA LEU A 269 22.69 -2.42 -10.85
C LEU A 269 21.77 -2.62 -12.07
N PRO A 270 20.87 -3.62 -12.06
CA PRO A 270 19.82 -3.78 -13.07
C PRO A 270 18.94 -2.52 -13.19
N ARG A 271 18.35 -2.30 -14.37
CA ARG A 271 17.49 -1.15 -14.69
C ARG A 271 16.09 -1.22 -14.04
N ILE A 272 16.04 -1.24 -12.70
CA ILE A 272 14.82 -1.13 -11.90
C ILE A 272 14.24 0.30 -11.93
N ARG A 273 15.08 1.30 -12.23
CA ARG A 273 14.67 2.72 -12.36
C ARG A 273 14.15 3.02 -13.76
N LEU A 274 13.02 3.72 -13.82
CA LEU A 274 12.46 4.29 -15.04
C LEU A 274 13.38 5.37 -15.66
N PRO A 275 13.32 5.58 -16.99
CA PRO A 275 14.08 6.63 -17.67
C PRO A 275 13.69 8.03 -17.21
N GLU A 276 14.53 9.03 -17.53
CA GLU A 276 14.30 10.46 -17.24
C GLU A 276 14.09 10.82 -15.76
N GLY A 277 14.47 9.93 -14.83
CA GLY A 277 14.14 10.09 -13.41
C GLY A 277 12.66 9.85 -13.10
N GLY A 278 11.97 9.01 -13.88
CA GLY A 278 10.66 8.47 -13.58
C GLY A 278 9.52 9.49 -13.51
N CYS A 279 8.63 9.30 -12.53
CA CYS A 279 7.39 10.05 -12.40
C CYS A 279 7.56 11.38 -11.64
N PRO A 280 6.75 12.42 -11.95
CA PRO A 280 6.76 13.69 -11.24
C PRO A 280 6.62 13.57 -9.71
N VAL A 281 7.12 14.58 -8.98
CA VAL A 281 6.97 14.65 -7.52
C VAL A 281 5.49 14.63 -7.13
N GLY A 282 5.13 13.85 -6.11
CA GLY A 282 3.74 13.62 -5.72
C GLY A 282 3.00 12.54 -6.55
N THR A 283 3.69 11.87 -7.48
CA THR A 283 3.14 10.78 -8.29
C THR A 283 4.03 9.53 -8.24
N VAL A 284 3.46 8.36 -8.51
CA VAL A 284 4.15 7.06 -8.50
C VAL A 284 3.81 6.23 -9.75
N PRO A 285 4.75 5.43 -10.27
CA PRO A 285 4.54 4.63 -11.48
C PRO A 285 3.73 3.37 -11.21
N ILE A 286 2.56 3.27 -11.85
CA ILE A 286 1.71 2.08 -11.84
C ILE A 286 1.71 1.46 -13.24
N ARG A 287 2.04 0.16 -13.39
CA ARG A 287 1.96 -0.52 -14.70
C ARG A 287 0.51 -0.56 -15.16
N ARG A 288 0.25 -0.11 -16.38
CA ARG A 288 -1.08 -0.15 -17.00
C ARG A 288 -1.50 -1.60 -17.18
N THR A 289 -2.66 -1.97 -16.62
CA THR A 289 -3.23 -3.31 -16.75
C THR A 289 -4.07 -3.40 -18.03
N THR A 290 -3.89 -4.47 -18.81
CA THR A 290 -4.67 -4.78 -20.01
C THR A 290 -5.78 -5.80 -19.72
N LYS A 291 -6.76 -5.92 -20.62
CA LYS A 291 -7.82 -6.93 -20.51
C LYS A 291 -7.24 -8.35 -20.56
N GLU A 292 -6.21 -8.51 -21.36
CA GLU A 292 -5.43 -9.71 -21.59
C GLU A 292 -4.68 -10.13 -20.32
N ASP A 293 -4.12 -9.17 -19.56
CA ASP A 293 -3.54 -9.44 -18.24
C ASP A 293 -4.58 -10.04 -17.29
N LEU A 294 -5.75 -9.41 -17.15
CA LEU A 294 -6.82 -9.90 -16.29
C LEU A 294 -7.36 -11.27 -16.71
N ILE A 295 -7.33 -11.60 -18.01
CA ILE A 295 -7.69 -12.93 -18.51
C ILE A 295 -6.62 -13.95 -18.11
N ARG A 296 -5.33 -13.66 -18.29
CA ARG A 296 -4.25 -14.57 -17.88
C ARG A 296 -4.15 -14.70 -16.35
N HIS A 297 -4.50 -13.67 -15.58
CA HIS A 297 -4.51 -13.74 -14.11
C HIS A 297 -5.53 -14.75 -13.56
N LYS A 298 -6.61 -15.05 -14.31
CA LYS A 298 -7.54 -16.17 -13.99
C LYS A 298 -6.90 -17.55 -14.18
N LEU A 299 -5.75 -17.64 -14.83
CA LEU A 299 -4.99 -18.87 -15.11
C LEU A 299 -3.77 -19.04 -14.19
N LEU A 300 -3.56 -18.12 -13.23
CA LEU A 300 -2.46 -18.24 -12.27
C LEU A 300 -2.63 -19.50 -11.40
N PRO A 301 -1.52 -20.16 -11.01
CA PRO A 301 -1.58 -21.32 -10.13
C PRO A 301 -2.15 -20.96 -8.74
N PRO A 302 -2.74 -21.94 -8.02
CA PRO A 302 -3.14 -21.74 -6.64
C PRO A 302 -1.92 -21.37 -5.78
N PRO A 303 -2.08 -20.57 -4.70
CA PRO A 303 -0.95 -20.16 -3.86
C PRO A 303 -0.14 -21.35 -3.33
N GLU A 304 1.19 -21.16 -3.27
CA GLU A 304 2.12 -22.10 -2.67
C GLU A 304 1.74 -22.40 -1.22
N ASP A 305 1.56 -23.68 -0.87
CA ASP A 305 1.23 -24.13 0.48
C ASP A 305 2.26 -23.60 1.52
N ILE A 306 1.77 -23.30 2.72
CA ILE A 306 2.53 -22.54 3.73
C ILE A 306 3.55 -23.43 4.46
N MET A 307 3.20 -24.70 4.67
CA MET A 307 3.99 -25.64 5.46
C MET A 307 5.07 -26.32 4.61
N VAL A 308 6.32 -26.02 4.94
CA VAL A 308 7.49 -26.79 4.50
C VAL A 308 7.68 -27.92 5.52
N ASP A 309 7.01 -29.06 5.30
CA ASP A 309 7.12 -30.22 6.21
C ASP A 309 8.57 -30.72 6.25
N ASN A 310 9.23 -30.57 7.41
CA ASN A 310 10.63 -30.92 7.61
C ASN A 310 10.83 -32.46 7.59
N PRO A 311 11.57 -33.03 6.61
CA PRO A 311 11.68 -34.49 6.44
C PRO A 311 12.32 -35.24 7.63
N LEU A 312 12.98 -34.53 8.55
CA LEU A 312 13.74 -35.13 9.65
C LEU A 312 12.86 -35.54 10.86
N ILE A 313 11.63 -35.03 10.99
CA ILE A 313 10.74 -35.30 12.14
C ILE A 313 9.95 -36.61 11.95
N HIS A 314 10.62 -37.65 11.46
CA HIS A 314 9.96 -38.89 11.00
C HIS A 314 10.25 -40.13 11.86
N ARG A 315 10.94 -40.00 13.01
CA ARG A 315 11.35 -41.16 13.82
C ARG A 315 10.71 -41.31 15.20
N GLU A 316 10.34 -40.23 15.90
CA GLU A 316 9.74 -40.32 17.24
C GLU A 316 8.53 -39.37 17.40
N ILE A 317 7.33 -39.93 17.25
CA ILE A 317 6.21 -39.89 18.20
C ILE A 317 5.06 -40.67 17.55
N SER A 318 4.72 -41.82 18.13
CA SER A 318 3.51 -42.56 17.80
C SER A 318 2.34 -42.07 18.66
N ILE A 319 1.34 -41.40 18.08
CA ILE A 319 -0.06 -41.33 18.56
C ILE A 319 -0.98 -40.70 17.50
N ASP A 320 -2.19 -41.25 17.37
CA ASP A 320 -3.35 -40.84 16.53
C ASP A 320 -3.12 -40.45 15.05
N SER A 321 -2.86 -41.46 14.22
CA SER A 321 -2.71 -41.38 12.76
C SER A 321 -4.04 -41.25 11.99
N LYS A 322 -4.79 -40.14 12.14
CA LYS A 322 -6.10 -39.99 11.44
C LYS A 322 -6.53 -38.64 10.85
N LYS A 323 -5.79 -37.53 11.01
CA LYS A 323 -6.26 -36.19 10.52
C LYS A 323 -5.30 -35.27 9.75
N ARG A 324 -4.06 -35.68 9.43
CA ARG A 324 -3.24 -34.96 8.44
C ARG A 324 -3.28 -35.66 7.09
N ARG A 325 -4.15 -35.20 6.18
CA ARG A 325 -4.10 -35.59 4.76
C ARG A 325 -2.98 -34.79 4.08
N TYR A 326 -1.91 -35.47 3.68
CA TYR A 326 -0.88 -34.90 2.82
C TYR A 326 -1.52 -34.33 1.55
N LYS A 327 -1.38 -33.01 1.36
CA LYS A 327 -1.62 -32.37 0.06
C LYS A 327 -0.26 -32.28 -0.65
N PRO A 328 -0.09 -32.85 -1.85
CA PRO A 328 1.12 -32.61 -2.61
C PRO A 328 1.18 -31.13 -3.02
N LEU A 329 2.37 -30.54 -2.92
CA LEU A 329 2.67 -29.22 -3.48
C LEU A 329 2.19 -29.18 -4.94
N GLN A 330 1.22 -28.31 -5.21
CA GLN A 330 0.38 -28.38 -6.40
C GLN A 330 1.14 -27.87 -7.64
N GLY A 331 2.02 -28.70 -8.21
CA GLY A 331 2.91 -28.33 -9.34
C GLY A 331 4.20 -27.61 -8.93
N TYR A 332 4.33 -27.19 -7.67
CA TYR A 332 5.50 -26.45 -7.16
C TYR A 332 6.70 -27.35 -6.84
N LYS A 333 7.89 -26.93 -7.27
CA LYS A 333 9.18 -27.51 -6.86
C LYS A 333 10.06 -26.45 -6.21
N LEU A 334 10.72 -26.83 -5.12
CA LEU A 334 11.44 -25.94 -4.22
C LEU A 334 12.89 -26.39 -4.07
N ALA A 335 13.80 -25.42 -4.03
CA ALA A 335 15.17 -25.59 -3.57
C ALA A 335 15.52 -24.35 -2.73
N ILE A 336 15.22 -24.43 -1.43
CA ILE A 336 15.19 -23.29 -0.49
C ILE A 336 15.93 -23.60 0.81
N ILE A 337 16.29 -22.57 1.56
CA ILE A 337 16.58 -22.62 2.99
C ILE A 337 15.41 -21.99 3.74
N HIS A 338 15.14 -22.47 4.95
CA HIS A 338 14.16 -21.89 5.86
C HIS A 338 14.67 -21.94 7.31
N THR A 339 14.23 -20.99 8.12
CA THR A 339 14.25 -21.14 9.58
C THR A 339 13.15 -22.12 10.00
N GLU A 340 13.32 -22.82 11.13
CA GLU A 340 12.24 -23.57 11.76
C GLU A 340 11.03 -22.64 12.04
N ASP A 341 9.80 -23.12 11.80
CA ASP A 341 8.57 -22.35 12.05
C ASP A 341 8.10 -22.56 13.50
N ASN A 342 8.73 -21.84 14.42
CA ASN A 342 8.43 -21.89 15.85
C ASN A 342 7.59 -20.66 16.25
N PRO A 343 6.42 -20.82 16.89
CA PRO A 343 5.61 -19.70 17.39
C PRO A 343 6.33 -18.75 18.37
N SER A 344 7.44 -19.20 18.97
CA SER A 344 8.30 -18.39 19.84
C SER A 344 9.29 -17.50 19.08
N ASN A 345 9.50 -17.74 17.79
CA ASN A 345 10.37 -16.92 16.95
C ASN A 345 9.75 -15.54 16.74
N LYS A 346 10.61 -14.52 16.71
CA LYS A 346 10.22 -13.15 16.42
C LYS A 346 11.16 -12.53 15.39
N PHE A 347 10.87 -12.77 14.12
CA PHE A 347 11.56 -12.09 13.04
C PHE A 347 10.87 -10.75 12.74
N GLY A 348 11.61 -9.66 12.97
CA GLY A 348 11.25 -8.30 12.57
C GLY A 348 11.54 -8.00 11.10
N GLY A 349 12.03 -8.97 10.32
CA GLY A 349 12.32 -8.80 8.91
C GLY A 349 13.41 -9.72 8.40
N GLY A 350 13.76 -9.53 7.12
CA GLY A 350 14.81 -10.26 6.44
C GLY A 350 15.29 -9.52 5.19
N ALA A 351 16.55 -9.75 4.81
CA ALA A 351 17.14 -9.23 3.59
C ALA A 351 18.06 -10.26 2.92
N MET A 352 18.20 -10.14 1.60
CA MET A 352 19.13 -10.92 0.78
C MET A 352 19.63 -10.11 -0.42
N THR A 353 20.81 -10.45 -0.93
CA THR A 353 21.26 -10.10 -2.28
C THR A 353 21.16 -11.34 -3.17
N THR A 354 20.45 -11.26 -4.29
CA THR A 354 20.24 -12.39 -5.22
C THR A 354 20.81 -12.11 -6.61
N SER A 355 21.41 -13.13 -7.21
CA SER A 355 21.76 -13.16 -8.64
C SER A 355 20.51 -13.26 -9.50
N ILE A 356 20.38 -12.43 -10.52
CA ILE A 356 19.22 -12.44 -11.43
C ILE A 356 19.56 -13.27 -12.66
N TYR A 357 18.71 -14.25 -13.01
CA TYR A 357 18.82 -15.08 -14.22
C TYR A 357 17.47 -15.13 -14.96
N ASN A 358 17.49 -15.39 -16.27
CA ASN A 358 16.29 -15.60 -17.07
C ASN A 358 16.15 -17.07 -17.54
N PRO A 359 15.79 -18.02 -16.65
CA PRO A 359 15.50 -19.40 -17.04
C PRO A 359 14.32 -19.47 -18.02
N HIS A 360 14.39 -20.41 -18.98
CA HIS A 360 13.32 -20.64 -19.95
C HIS A 360 12.06 -21.20 -19.28
N VAL A 361 10.89 -20.70 -19.71
CA VAL A 361 9.56 -21.08 -19.19
C VAL A 361 8.51 -20.94 -20.30
N GLU A 362 7.51 -21.82 -20.30
CA GLU A 362 6.46 -21.88 -21.31
C GLU A 362 5.05 -21.97 -20.69
N GLY A 363 4.09 -21.27 -21.30
CA GLY A 363 2.67 -21.31 -20.92
C GLY A 363 2.40 -20.86 -19.48
N GLN A 364 2.03 -21.82 -18.63
CA GLN A 364 1.71 -21.60 -17.21
C GLN A 364 2.88 -21.92 -16.26
N GLN A 365 4.05 -22.32 -16.77
CA GLN A 365 5.25 -22.47 -15.94
C GLN A 365 5.71 -21.12 -15.38
N HIS A 366 6.36 -21.15 -14.22
CA HIS A 366 7.20 -20.03 -13.77
C HIS A 366 8.44 -20.51 -13.04
N SER A 367 9.46 -19.65 -12.99
CA SER A 367 10.74 -19.91 -12.31
C SER A 367 11.23 -18.63 -11.65
N ALA A 368 11.64 -18.71 -10.38
CA ALA A 368 11.84 -17.54 -9.54
C ALA A 368 12.88 -17.73 -8.43
N CYS A 369 13.41 -16.60 -7.96
CA CYS A 369 13.98 -16.46 -6.62
C CYS A 369 12.94 -15.85 -5.68
N ARG A 370 12.96 -16.21 -4.39
CA ARG A 370 12.15 -15.53 -3.37
C ARG A 370 12.88 -15.33 -2.04
N LEU A 371 12.59 -14.23 -1.37
CA LEU A 371 12.59 -14.08 0.07
C LEU A 371 11.12 -14.08 0.52
N LYS A 372 10.76 -14.92 1.49
CA LYS A 372 9.38 -15.13 1.97
C LYS A 372 9.40 -15.07 3.50
N ILE A 373 8.55 -14.23 4.08
CA ILE A 373 8.35 -14.07 5.52
C ILE A 373 6.94 -14.55 5.85
N VAL A 374 6.80 -15.36 6.91
CA VAL A 374 5.57 -16.10 7.23
C VAL A 374 5.15 -15.86 8.69
N LYS A 375 3.85 -15.65 8.91
CA LYS A 375 3.23 -15.60 10.24
C LYS A 375 1.89 -16.31 10.21
N GLY A 376 1.88 -17.61 10.51
CA GLY A 376 0.70 -18.45 10.37
C GLY A 376 0.15 -18.41 8.93
N PRO A 377 -1.11 -18.01 8.69
CA PRO A 377 -1.67 -17.97 7.33
C PRO A 377 -1.19 -16.79 6.47
N ASN A 378 -0.46 -15.84 7.07
CA ASN A 378 -0.04 -14.59 6.43
C ASN A 378 1.36 -14.73 5.80
N ILE A 379 1.54 -14.16 4.62
CA ILE A 379 2.80 -14.20 3.85
C ILE A 379 3.10 -12.80 3.31
N ILE A 380 4.38 -12.38 3.39
CA ILE A 380 4.95 -11.31 2.58
C ILE A 380 6.16 -11.87 1.84
N GLN A 381 6.25 -11.64 0.54
CA GLN A 381 7.25 -12.24 -0.34
C GLN A 381 7.74 -11.24 -1.39
N VAL A 382 9.04 -11.24 -1.65
CA VAL A 382 9.69 -10.39 -2.67
C VAL A 382 10.76 -11.18 -3.40
N GLY A 383 10.98 -10.89 -4.67
CA GLY A 383 12.01 -11.57 -5.45
C GLY A 383 11.99 -11.19 -6.92
N TRP A 384 12.66 -11.99 -7.73
CA TRP A 384 12.55 -11.95 -9.19
C TRP A 384 11.90 -13.24 -9.71
N ARG A 385 11.15 -13.15 -10.81
CA ARG A 385 10.54 -14.31 -11.48
C ARG A 385 10.45 -14.13 -12.98
N VAL A 386 10.40 -15.24 -13.71
CA VAL A 386 9.95 -15.33 -15.10
C VAL A 386 8.59 -16.03 -15.07
N ASP A 387 7.53 -15.36 -15.53
CA ASP A 387 6.15 -15.86 -15.50
C ASP A 387 5.30 -15.28 -16.65
N PRO A 388 5.14 -16.03 -17.76
CA PRO A 388 4.37 -15.57 -18.92
C PRO A 388 2.88 -15.41 -18.64
N THR A 389 2.35 -16.14 -17.64
CA THR A 389 0.94 -16.02 -17.23
C THR A 389 0.70 -14.72 -16.47
N LEU A 390 1.56 -14.37 -15.51
CA LEU A 390 1.46 -13.10 -14.79
C LEU A 390 1.70 -11.88 -15.69
N TYR A 391 2.74 -11.90 -16.53
CA TYR A 391 3.25 -10.70 -17.20
C TYR A 391 2.95 -10.59 -18.70
N GLY A 392 2.75 -11.73 -19.39
CA GLY A 392 2.56 -11.80 -20.83
C GLY A 392 3.86 -11.95 -21.64
N ASP A 393 5.00 -12.08 -20.96
CA ASP A 393 6.33 -12.17 -21.56
C ASP A 393 7.27 -13.12 -20.77
N ASN A 394 8.40 -13.44 -21.40
CA ASN A 394 9.47 -14.27 -20.82
C ASN A 394 10.61 -13.38 -20.27
N ALA A 395 10.32 -12.19 -19.75
CA ALA A 395 11.32 -11.35 -19.09
C ALA A 395 11.42 -11.70 -17.60
N THR A 396 12.65 -11.69 -17.07
CA THR A 396 12.83 -11.71 -15.61
C THR A 396 12.33 -10.39 -15.05
N ARG A 397 11.35 -10.44 -14.16
CA ARG A 397 10.73 -9.24 -13.57
C ARG A 397 10.85 -9.28 -12.06
N LEU A 398 10.95 -8.09 -11.45
CA LEU A 398 10.75 -7.94 -10.01
C LEU A 398 9.29 -8.31 -9.68
N TYR A 399 9.04 -8.81 -8.47
CA TYR A 399 7.69 -8.99 -7.97
C TYR A 399 7.59 -8.85 -6.45
N ILE A 400 6.38 -8.52 -6.00
CA ILE A 400 5.93 -8.78 -4.62
C ILE A 400 4.74 -9.75 -4.65
N HIS A 401 4.59 -10.51 -3.58
CA HIS A 401 3.41 -11.30 -3.29
C HIS A 401 3.03 -11.14 -1.81
N PHE A 402 1.75 -10.95 -1.52
CA PHE A 402 1.25 -10.88 -0.14
C PHE A 402 -0.08 -11.63 0.01
N GLN A 403 -0.30 -12.22 1.19
CA GLN A 403 -1.45 -13.05 1.51
C GLN A 403 -1.89 -12.86 2.96
N ASP A 404 -3.20 -12.78 3.21
CA ASP A 404 -3.82 -12.58 4.55
C ASP A 404 -4.55 -13.84 5.09
N GLY A 405 -4.35 -14.98 4.42
CA GLY A 405 -5.03 -16.24 4.71
C GLY A 405 -6.38 -16.44 4.00
N LYS A 406 -6.92 -15.42 3.33
CA LYS A 406 -8.16 -15.48 2.53
C LYS A 406 -7.94 -14.95 1.11
N ASN A 407 -7.23 -13.84 1.01
CA ASN A 407 -6.84 -13.15 -0.21
C ASN A 407 -5.34 -13.35 -0.42
N ALA A 408 -4.94 -13.49 -1.69
CA ALA A 408 -3.55 -13.48 -2.14
C ALA A 408 -3.43 -12.48 -3.30
N CYS A 409 -2.29 -11.80 -3.41
CA CYS A 409 -2.08 -10.76 -4.42
C CYS A 409 -0.64 -10.74 -4.95
N PHE A 410 -0.50 -10.48 -6.25
CA PHE A 410 0.77 -10.13 -6.88
C PHE A 410 0.82 -8.65 -7.23
N ASN A 411 1.98 -8.03 -7.00
CA ASN A 411 2.31 -6.66 -7.43
C ASN A 411 1.23 -5.64 -7.00
N LEU A 412 0.84 -4.73 -7.91
CA LEU A 412 -0.09 -3.63 -7.62
C LEU A 412 -1.55 -3.94 -8.06
N LEU A 413 -1.85 -5.22 -8.32
CA LEU A 413 -3.13 -5.69 -8.88
C LEU A 413 -4.28 -5.70 -7.86
N CYS A 414 -3.98 -5.52 -6.57
CA CYS A 414 -4.97 -5.52 -5.49
C CYS A 414 -4.64 -4.45 -4.44
N PRO A 415 -5.65 -3.92 -3.74
CA PRO A 415 -5.49 -2.74 -2.91
C PRO A 415 -4.99 -3.11 -1.50
N ALA A 416 -3.69 -2.92 -1.26
CA ALA A 416 -3.08 -2.91 0.08
C ALA A 416 -1.67 -2.29 0.08
N PHE A 417 -0.89 -2.53 -0.97
CA PHE A 417 0.51 -2.10 -1.04
C PHE A 417 0.63 -0.64 -1.52
N VAL A 418 1.12 0.25 -0.66
CA VAL A 418 1.40 1.66 -0.99
C VAL A 418 2.80 1.77 -1.60
N LEU A 419 2.89 2.05 -2.90
CA LEU A 419 4.13 2.45 -3.55
C LEU A 419 4.45 3.90 -3.16
N VAL A 420 5.67 4.15 -2.69
CA VAL A 420 6.17 5.48 -2.29
C VAL A 420 7.25 6.05 -3.22
N ASN A 421 7.92 5.20 -3.99
CA ASN A 421 9.03 5.62 -4.85
C ASN A 421 8.52 6.01 -6.25
N ARG A 422 8.98 7.15 -6.78
CA ARG A 422 8.57 7.68 -8.09
C ARG A 422 9.37 7.12 -9.28
N GLU A 423 10.47 6.41 -9.02
CA GLU A 423 11.46 5.97 -10.03
C GLU A 423 11.54 4.44 -10.15
N ILE A 424 11.36 3.73 -9.03
CA ILE A 424 11.42 2.27 -8.93
C ILE A 424 10.06 1.65 -9.23
N VAL A 425 10.05 0.66 -10.12
CA VAL A 425 8.85 -0.13 -10.48
C VAL A 425 8.90 -1.53 -9.89
N VAL A 426 7.78 -1.99 -9.34
CA VAL A 426 7.69 -3.24 -8.57
C VAL A 426 7.59 -4.49 -9.47
N ASP A 427 7.13 -4.31 -10.71
CA ASP A 427 6.85 -5.33 -11.73
C ASP A 427 7.71 -5.16 -13.01
N GLY A 428 8.71 -4.27 -12.96
CA GLY A 428 9.57 -3.95 -14.09
C GLY A 428 10.50 -5.09 -14.50
N ALA A 429 10.84 -5.13 -15.79
CA ALA A 429 11.83 -6.04 -16.34
C ALA A 429 13.23 -5.73 -15.76
N LEU A 430 13.86 -6.76 -15.21
CA LEU A 430 15.22 -6.73 -14.69
C LEU A 430 16.17 -7.02 -15.85
N TYR A 431 16.77 -5.96 -16.39
CA TYR A 431 17.77 -6.06 -17.44
C TYR A 431 18.99 -5.19 -17.13
N PRO A 432 20.22 -5.62 -17.50
CA PRO A 432 20.58 -6.97 -17.97
C PRO A 432 20.48 -8.05 -16.88
N VAL A 433 20.51 -9.32 -17.30
CA VAL A 433 20.49 -10.52 -16.44
C VAL A 433 21.84 -11.24 -16.46
N SER A 434 22.11 -12.05 -15.45
CA SER A 434 23.37 -12.79 -15.30
C SER A 434 23.56 -13.86 -16.36
N GLN A 435 24.83 -14.07 -16.74
CA GLN A 435 25.25 -15.16 -17.62
C GLN A 435 26.14 -16.13 -16.83
N ARG A 436 25.83 -17.43 -16.89
CA ARG A 436 26.59 -18.48 -16.19
C ARG A 436 28.05 -18.52 -16.68
N GLY A 437 29.01 -18.26 -15.80
CA GLY A 437 30.42 -18.14 -16.14
C GLY A 437 30.82 -16.80 -16.79
N GLY A 438 29.90 -15.84 -16.84
CA GLY A 438 30.07 -14.55 -17.53
C GLY A 438 29.76 -13.36 -16.62
N LYS A 439 29.09 -12.32 -17.15
CA LYS A 439 28.76 -11.12 -16.39
C LYS A 439 27.62 -11.41 -15.38
N LEU A 440 27.85 -11.06 -14.12
CA LEU A 440 26.95 -11.27 -12.99
C LEU A 440 26.17 -9.99 -12.67
N PHE A 441 24.85 -10.12 -12.46
CA PHE A 441 23.96 -9.02 -12.08
C PHE A 441 23.11 -9.39 -10.87
N GLU A 442 23.01 -8.46 -9.93
CA GLU A 442 22.48 -8.72 -8.59
C GLU A 442 21.45 -7.67 -8.18
N THR A 443 20.51 -8.05 -7.32
CA THR A 443 19.63 -7.10 -6.62
C THR A 443 19.57 -7.41 -5.13
N LYS A 444 19.53 -6.34 -4.32
CA LYS A 444 19.43 -6.39 -2.85
C LYS A 444 17.99 -6.07 -2.44
N LEU A 445 17.35 -7.00 -1.74
CA LEU A 445 15.94 -6.95 -1.37
C LEU A 445 15.81 -7.11 0.15
N SER A 446 14.89 -6.36 0.77
CA SER A 446 14.60 -6.45 2.21
C SER A 446 13.12 -6.25 2.49
N ILE A 447 12.57 -7.07 3.39
CA ILE A 447 11.25 -6.89 4.00
C ILE A 447 11.50 -6.59 5.48
N ASN A 448 11.15 -5.39 5.93
CA ASN A 448 11.38 -4.93 7.30
C ASN A 448 10.03 -4.60 7.98
N TRP A 449 9.86 -5.01 9.23
CA TRP A 449 8.79 -4.55 10.10
C TRP A 449 9.19 -3.24 10.81
N VAL A 450 8.22 -2.41 11.15
CA VAL A 450 8.43 -0.96 11.44
C VAL A 450 7.61 -0.48 12.65
N PHE A 451 7.03 -1.39 13.43
CA PHE A 451 6.17 -1.07 14.57
C PHE A 451 6.57 -1.85 15.82
N ASP A 452 6.53 -1.19 16.98
CA ASP A 452 6.94 -1.72 18.28
C ASP A 452 5.92 -2.69 18.93
N ASP A 453 4.81 -3.01 18.23
CA ASP A 453 3.72 -3.82 18.76
C ASP A 453 4.05 -5.33 18.68
N PHE A 454 4.07 -5.99 19.84
CA PHE A 454 4.73 -7.28 20.03
C PHE A 454 4.08 -8.47 19.33
N ASP A 455 2.80 -8.35 18.97
CA ASP A 455 2.01 -9.46 18.43
C ASP A 455 2.23 -9.71 16.93
N TYR A 456 2.99 -8.87 16.20
CA TYR A 456 3.06 -8.90 14.73
C TYR A 456 4.29 -9.56 14.09
N TYR A 457 5.30 -9.97 14.88
CA TYR A 457 6.53 -10.59 14.33
C TYR A 457 6.29 -11.91 13.59
N ALA A 458 7.15 -12.23 12.63
CA ALA A 458 7.08 -13.45 11.83
C ALA A 458 7.73 -14.66 12.54
N THR A 459 7.18 -15.85 12.29
CA THR A 459 7.59 -17.11 12.92
C THR A 459 8.62 -17.87 12.11
N SER A 460 8.63 -17.67 10.78
CA SER A 460 9.66 -18.21 9.89
C SER A 460 10.00 -17.28 8.72
N VAL A 461 11.24 -17.40 8.25
CA VAL A 461 11.76 -16.76 7.04
C VAL A 461 12.37 -17.83 6.12
N GLN A 462 12.15 -17.69 4.82
CA GLN A 462 12.59 -18.64 3.79
C GLN A 462 13.21 -17.90 2.60
N TRP A 463 14.27 -18.47 2.00
CA TRP A 463 14.88 -17.92 0.79
C TRP A 463 15.37 -19.00 -0.17
N GLY A 464 15.45 -18.68 -1.47
CA GLY A 464 15.97 -19.56 -2.50
C GLY A 464 15.09 -19.66 -3.74
N GLY A 465 15.23 -20.77 -4.46
CA GLY A 465 14.55 -21.03 -5.74
C GLY A 465 13.20 -21.72 -5.61
N VAL A 466 12.25 -21.28 -6.43
CA VAL A 466 10.95 -21.94 -6.63
C VAL A 466 10.62 -21.98 -8.12
N VAL A 467 10.08 -23.11 -8.56
CA VAL A 467 9.45 -23.27 -9.87
C VAL A 467 8.05 -23.83 -9.73
N TYR A 468 7.24 -23.64 -10.77
CA TYR A 468 5.94 -24.28 -10.92
C TYR A 468 5.82 -24.85 -12.33
N SER A 469 5.14 -26.00 -12.45
CA SER A 469 4.64 -26.53 -13.71
C SER A 469 3.25 -27.15 -13.52
N PRO A 470 2.32 -27.02 -14.49
CA PRO A 470 1.05 -27.73 -14.44
C PRO A 470 1.23 -29.26 -14.41
N PRO A 471 0.30 -30.03 -13.79
CA PRO A 471 0.39 -31.49 -13.74
C PRO A 471 0.50 -32.11 -15.14
N GLY A 472 1.54 -32.93 -15.34
CA GLY A 472 1.82 -33.57 -16.63
C GLY A 472 2.62 -32.72 -17.63
N ILE A 473 3.00 -31.49 -17.26
CA ILE A 473 3.92 -30.65 -18.04
C ILE A 473 5.30 -30.68 -17.38
N ARG A 474 6.34 -30.93 -18.19
CA ARG A 474 7.78 -30.90 -17.82
C ARG A 474 8.15 -29.72 -16.94
N GLU A 475 8.79 -29.92 -15.78
CA GLU A 475 9.17 -28.79 -14.93
C GLU A 475 10.32 -27.94 -15.51
N PRO A 476 10.27 -26.60 -15.39
CA PRO A 476 11.23 -25.70 -16.04
C PRO A 476 12.57 -25.61 -15.29
N PRO A 477 13.65 -25.11 -15.93
CA PRO A 477 14.91 -24.79 -15.27
C PRO A 477 14.76 -23.78 -14.11
N MET A 478 15.60 -23.93 -13.09
CA MET A 478 15.66 -23.07 -11.91
C MET A 478 17.01 -22.36 -11.79
N GLY A 479 16.99 -21.07 -11.43
CA GLY A 479 18.22 -20.30 -11.23
C GLY A 479 19.01 -20.15 -12.52
N SER A 480 20.26 -20.62 -12.54
CA SER A 480 21.11 -20.63 -13.74
C SER A 480 20.80 -21.75 -14.74
N GLY A 481 19.85 -22.64 -14.43
CA GLY A 481 19.49 -23.79 -15.27
C GLY A 481 20.40 -25.01 -15.10
N PHE A 482 21.30 -25.01 -14.12
CA PHE A 482 22.23 -26.09 -13.82
C PHE A 482 22.23 -26.42 -12.33
N PHE A 483 22.64 -27.64 -11.98
CA PHE A 483 22.91 -27.98 -10.58
C PHE A 483 24.06 -27.12 -10.02
N PRO A 484 23.95 -26.62 -8.77
CA PRO A 484 24.96 -25.77 -8.17
C PRO A 484 26.28 -26.50 -7.91
N ILE A 485 27.40 -25.86 -8.24
CA ILE A 485 28.77 -26.37 -8.05
C ILE A 485 29.56 -25.66 -6.92
N ARG A 486 28.86 -24.88 -6.07
CA ARG A 486 29.43 -24.04 -5.00
C ARG A 486 30.28 -22.87 -5.52
N ASN A 487 29.89 -22.28 -6.64
CA ASN A 487 30.58 -21.12 -7.22
C ASN A 487 29.59 -20.06 -7.73
N THR A 488 29.58 -18.89 -7.11
CA THR A 488 28.67 -17.77 -7.41
C THR A 488 28.86 -17.15 -8.80
N LEU A 489 29.92 -17.48 -9.53
CA LEU A 489 30.09 -17.12 -10.95
C LEU A 489 29.27 -18.04 -11.89
N TYR A 490 28.89 -19.24 -11.43
CA TYR A 490 28.20 -20.26 -12.23
C TYR A 490 26.81 -20.67 -11.72
N ASP A 491 26.56 -20.48 -10.44
CA ASP A 491 25.33 -20.86 -9.76
C ASP A 491 24.40 -19.66 -9.61
N ALA A 492 23.10 -19.90 -9.41
CA ALA A 492 22.23 -18.87 -8.85
C ALA A 492 22.37 -18.87 -7.32
N PHE A 493 22.28 -17.70 -6.69
CA PHE A 493 22.51 -17.54 -5.27
C PHE A 493 21.57 -16.55 -4.58
N CYS A 494 21.48 -16.74 -3.26
CA CYS A 494 21.05 -15.75 -2.29
C CYS A 494 22.20 -15.57 -1.30
N ARG A 495 22.78 -14.38 -1.20
CA ARG A 495 23.91 -14.06 -0.31
C ARG A 495 23.62 -12.86 0.57
N ASN A 496 24.49 -12.62 1.56
CA ASN A 496 24.31 -11.55 2.55
C ASN A 496 22.94 -11.64 3.23
N ILE A 497 22.56 -12.87 3.58
CA ILE A 497 21.31 -13.15 4.30
C ILE A 497 21.40 -12.48 5.67
N THR A 498 20.43 -11.63 5.97
CA THR A 498 20.34 -10.93 7.25
C THR A 498 18.91 -11.05 7.74
N LEU A 499 18.69 -11.64 8.92
CA LEU A 499 17.38 -11.63 9.58
C LEU A 499 17.37 -10.56 10.67
N LEU A 500 16.21 -9.94 10.93
CA LEU A 500 16.05 -8.95 11.99
C LEU A 500 15.31 -9.54 13.19
N SER A 501 15.72 -9.17 14.40
CA SER A 501 15.00 -9.48 15.65
C SER A 501 13.77 -8.58 15.88
N ASP A 502 13.04 -8.82 16.97
CA ASP A 502 12.00 -7.90 17.48
C ASP A 502 12.54 -6.54 17.95
N LYS A 503 13.86 -6.36 17.98
CA LYS A 503 14.54 -5.11 18.35
C LYS A 503 15.24 -4.44 17.16
N GLY A 504 15.14 -5.02 15.96
CA GLY A 504 15.88 -4.58 14.77
C GLY A 504 17.38 -4.93 14.79
N ASP A 505 17.81 -5.84 15.66
CA ASP A 505 19.18 -6.37 15.65
C ASP A 505 19.35 -7.40 14.53
N ASN A 506 20.54 -7.45 13.93
CA ASN A 506 20.89 -8.46 12.93
C ASN A 506 21.10 -9.83 13.63
N ILE A 507 20.18 -10.78 13.40
CA ILE A 507 20.34 -12.18 13.79
C ILE A 507 21.30 -12.85 12.81
N ASN A 508 22.44 -13.34 13.31
CA ASN A 508 23.33 -14.19 12.54
C ASN A 508 22.80 -15.63 12.55
N VAL A 509 22.31 -16.10 11.40
CA VAL A 509 21.93 -17.50 11.21
C VAL A 509 23.16 -18.33 10.84
N GLY A 510 23.39 -19.41 11.58
CA GLY A 510 24.41 -20.40 11.24
C GLY A 510 23.96 -21.30 10.09
N GLN A 511 24.55 -22.50 10.00
CA GLN A 511 24.12 -23.48 9.00
C GLN A 511 22.66 -23.88 9.20
N LEU A 512 21.87 -23.86 8.13
CA LEU A 512 20.45 -24.22 8.14
C LEU A 512 20.16 -25.37 7.16
N PRO A 513 19.11 -26.18 7.42
CA PRO A 513 18.74 -27.28 6.54
C PRO A 513 18.21 -26.75 5.20
N THR A 514 18.79 -27.24 4.10
CA THR A 514 18.25 -27.05 2.75
C THR A 514 17.05 -27.97 2.54
N TYR A 515 15.95 -27.40 2.06
CA TYR A 515 14.76 -28.14 1.64
C TYR A 515 14.70 -28.21 0.12
N VAL A 516 14.70 -29.44 -0.42
CA VAL A 516 14.59 -29.73 -1.85
C VAL A 516 13.55 -30.83 -2.05
N ASN A 517 12.42 -30.53 -2.71
CA ASN A 517 11.32 -31.50 -2.85
C ASN A 517 11.40 -32.36 -4.13
N ASN A 518 12.32 -32.05 -5.06
CA ASN A 518 12.67 -32.91 -6.19
C ASN A 518 14.18 -32.86 -6.46
N PRO A 519 15.00 -33.60 -5.68
CA PRO A 519 16.46 -33.58 -5.77
C PRO A 519 17.01 -34.14 -7.09
N ASN A 520 16.18 -34.81 -7.89
CA ASN A 520 16.57 -35.33 -9.21
C ASN A 520 16.60 -34.24 -10.29
N LEU A 521 15.91 -33.11 -10.09
CA LEU A 521 15.82 -32.00 -11.06
C LEU A 521 16.41 -30.68 -10.54
N TYR A 522 16.50 -30.50 -9.22
CA TYR A 522 16.97 -29.27 -8.56
C TYR A 522 17.83 -29.60 -7.35
N ASN A 523 18.69 -28.67 -6.93
CA ASN A 523 19.42 -28.78 -5.68
C ASN A 523 19.65 -27.40 -5.05
N ALA A 524 19.84 -27.38 -3.73
CA ALA A 524 20.21 -26.22 -2.92
C ALA A 524 21.36 -26.60 -2.00
N ILE A 525 22.31 -25.69 -1.81
CA ILE A 525 23.48 -25.89 -0.96
C ILE A 525 23.66 -24.66 -0.07
N ASP A 526 23.66 -24.89 1.23
CA ASP A 526 24.04 -23.88 2.22
C ASP A 526 25.56 -23.74 2.36
N ILE A 527 26.03 -22.50 2.48
CA ILE A 527 27.43 -22.10 2.66
C ILE A 527 27.47 -21.01 3.75
N PRO A 528 27.41 -21.40 5.04
CA PRO A 528 27.30 -20.48 6.19
C PRO A 528 28.60 -19.71 6.51
N ASN A 529 29.70 -20.04 5.84
CA ASN A 529 30.96 -19.29 5.89
C ASN A 529 31.48 -19.20 4.43
N GLY A 530 31.10 -18.15 3.71
CA GLY A 530 31.42 -17.97 2.28
C GLY A 530 32.85 -17.49 1.98
N GLY A 531 33.79 -17.67 2.92
CA GLY A 531 35.09 -16.99 2.93
C GLY A 531 34.98 -15.54 3.44
N ASP A 532 36.11 -14.83 3.46
CA ASP A 532 36.25 -13.52 4.13
C ASP A 532 35.33 -12.41 3.59
N TYR A 533 34.73 -12.60 2.41
CA TYR A 533 33.97 -11.59 1.68
C TYR A 533 32.44 -11.73 1.80
N PHE A 534 31.91 -12.90 2.14
CA PHE A 534 30.45 -13.15 2.15
C PHE A 534 30.00 -13.95 3.38
N LYS A 535 29.28 -13.26 4.29
CA LYS A 535 28.92 -13.80 5.61
C LYS A 535 28.07 -15.07 5.56
N HIS A 536 27.06 -15.10 4.69
CA HIS A 536 26.20 -16.26 4.46
C HIS A 536 25.82 -16.31 2.97
N VAL A 537 26.01 -17.46 2.33
CA VAL A 537 25.67 -17.71 0.93
C VAL A 537 24.89 -19.00 0.80
N MET A 538 23.79 -18.96 0.07
CA MET A 538 23.08 -20.13 -0.45
C MET A 538 23.26 -20.16 -1.97
N VAL A 539 23.63 -21.30 -2.55
CA VAL A 539 23.55 -21.53 -4.00
C VAL A 539 22.42 -22.52 -4.32
N TYR A 540 21.75 -22.35 -5.45
CA TYR A 540 20.65 -23.19 -5.89
C TYR A 540 20.54 -23.25 -7.43
N GLY A 541 19.86 -24.26 -7.94
CA GLY A 541 19.53 -24.37 -9.35
C GLY A 541 19.21 -25.80 -9.80
N GLY A 542 18.86 -25.93 -11.07
CA GLY A 542 18.69 -27.22 -11.75
C GLY A 542 18.10 -27.08 -13.14
N PRO A 543 18.27 -28.07 -14.03
CA PRO A 543 17.80 -28.01 -15.41
C PRO A 543 16.28 -28.17 -15.57
N GLY A 544 15.58 -28.76 -14.59
CA GLY A 544 14.23 -29.29 -14.83
C GLY A 544 14.24 -30.43 -15.85
N GLU A 545 13.14 -30.62 -16.57
CA GLU A 545 13.00 -31.66 -17.62
C GLU A 545 13.20 -31.12 -19.05
N HIS A 546 13.79 -29.94 -19.22
CA HIS A 546 14.04 -29.28 -20.52
C HIS A 546 15.50 -29.35 -20.99
N SER A 547 16.29 -30.28 -20.44
CA SER A 547 17.67 -30.61 -20.86
C SER A 547 17.71 -31.56 -22.06
#